data_AF-A0AAD5Y8R2-F1
#
_entry.id   AF-A0AAD5Y8R2-F1
#
_cell.length_a   1.000
_cell.length_b   1.000
_cell.length_c   1.000
_cell.angle_alpha   90.00
_cell.angle_beta   90.00
_cell.angle_gamma   90.00
#
_symmetry.space_group_name_H-M   'P 1'
#
loop_
_entity.id
_entity.type
_entity.pdbx_description
1 polymer ?
#
loop_
_entity_poly.entity_id
_entity_poly.type
_entity_poly.pdbx_seq_one_letter_code
_entity_poly.pdbx_strand_id
1 'polypeptide(L)'
;MAGILSQFRLRTVNGTLTVAGASPSDPRPTVSPAPSSLRRQRESASDCEDDEPISSWDQPPSTSSVKRRKLCVQDVARRLRVPARNLEAFAELSVADMLITAMAALEHMGRTRDRDALVEEVQSPALLNLYKSRLYAQMMSPGMSAYVTNMMDRTLDLVKASPELYGLTEEMVGRAEVFNLIATPTSSFLTTIRGSMKQKILLSITDKASVESLVKKLCKSASIVPTEEMHPRAAFLRKALVAFEFVEKRRALGAAHPAPPVNLLTSTPPSTQPRLNSYNEEDEEDTRSVSQETERDELAASMPATGTLIEPAGSAVNPLHYGPNDFWSFVDDLLQEMRDEAKEKHGDNAEAVAYDLDTQFKAILEADSGGSSSTTHPKGRFYDWQIVMNENMSRV
;
A
#
# COMPACT_ATOMS: atom_id res chain seq x y z
N MET A 1 -13.33 -4.88 -35.33
CA MET A 1 -13.82 -6.27 -35.41
C MET A 1 -15.07 -6.40 -34.55
N ALA A 2 -15.84 -7.48 -34.71
CA ALA A 2 -17.13 -7.66 -34.03
C ALA A 2 -17.01 -7.75 -32.49
N GLY A 3 -18.10 -7.40 -31.80
CA GLY A 3 -18.14 -7.34 -30.34
C GLY A 3 -18.26 -8.69 -29.64
N ILE A 4 -18.04 -8.68 -28.33
CA ILE A 4 -18.32 -9.80 -27.42
C ILE A 4 -19.31 -9.31 -26.36
N LEU A 5 -20.43 -10.01 -26.28
CA LEU A 5 -21.54 -9.69 -25.37
C LEU A 5 -21.26 -10.14 -23.94
N SER A 6 -21.77 -9.32 -23.02
CA SER A 6 -22.07 -9.63 -21.61
C SER A 6 -22.42 -11.09 -21.32
N GLN A 7 -21.80 -11.65 -20.27
CA GLN A 7 -22.42 -12.69 -19.45
C GLN A 7 -22.23 -12.38 -17.95
N PHE A 8 -23.12 -11.57 -17.40
CA PHE A 8 -23.36 -11.53 -15.95
C PHE A 8 -23.98 -12.87 -15.50
N ARG A 9 -23.21 -13.73 -14.84
CA ARG A 9 -23.73 -14.91 -14.14
C ARG A 9 -24.12 -14.53 -12.70
N LEU A 10 -25.41 -14.28 -12.48
CA LEU A 10 -25.97 -14.26 -11.13
C LEU A 10 -25.85 -15.66 -10.51
N ARG A 11 -25.02 -15.80 -9.45
CA ARG A 11 -25.00 -17.00 -8.61
C ARG A 11 -26.20 -16.99 -7.67
N THR A 12 -27.27 -17.65 -8.06
CA THR A 12 -28.36 -17.99 -7.13
C THR A 12 -27.87 -19.05 -6.14
N VAL A 13 -27.77 -18.69 -4.85
CA VAL A 13 -27.46 -19.64 -3.78
C VAL A 13 -28.74 -20.42 -3.42
N ASN A 14 -28.85 -21.64 -3.93
CA ASN A 14 -29.93 -22.55 -3.55
C ASN A 14 -29.63 -23.16 -2.16
N GLY A 15 -30.17 -22.54 -1.12
CA GLY A 15 -30.16 -23.09 0.25
C GLY A 15 -31.31 -24.08 0.46
N THR A 16 -31.03 -25.37 0.35
CA THR A 16 -32.03 -26.44 0.59
C THR A 16 -32.28 -26.61 2.10
N LEU A 17 -33.42 -26.11 2.59
CA LEU A 17 -33.88 -26.38 3.96
C LEU A 17 -34.47 -27.79 4.08
N THR A 18 -33.80 -28.66 4.82
CA THR A 18 -34.32 -29.98 5.20
C THR A 18 -35.31 -29.87 6.36
N VAL A 19 -36.60 -30.06 6.07
CA VAL A 19 -37.65 -30.16 7.08
C VAL A 19 -37.70 -31.58 7.65
N ALA A 20 -37.46 -31.73 8.95
CA ALA A 20 -37.66 -32.99 9.67
C ALA A 20 -39.14 -33.21 9.99
N GLY A 21 -39.62 -34.46 9.86
CA GLY A 21 -41.04 -34.79 9.95
C GLY A 21 -41.45 -35.64 11.16
N ALA A 22 -42.71 -35.43 11.56
CA ALA A 22 -43.68 -36.39 12.15
C ALA A 22 -43.57 -36.87 13.63
N SER A 23 -44.61 -36.46 14.38
CA SER A 23 -45.43 -37.14 15.41
C SER A 23 -45.60 -38.69 15.29
N PRO A 24 -46.12 -39.44 16.30
CA PRO A 24 -47.27 -39.14 17.20
C PRO A 24 -47.10 -39.63 18.68
N SER A 25 -48.08 -39.77 19.59
CA SER A 25 -49.55 -39.50 19.73
C SER A 25 -49.90 -39.22 21.22
N ASP A 26 -51.11 -38.71 21.56
CA ASP A 26 -52.11 -39.39 22.44
C ASP A 26 -53.31 -38.49 22.89
N PRO A 27 -54.42 -39.06 23.43
CA PRO A 27 -55.75 -38.43 23.36
C PRO A 27 -56.31 -37.73 24.63
N ARG A 28 -57.34 -36.92 24.36
CA ARG A 28 -58.42 -36.38 25.23
C ARG A 28 -59.06 -37.44 26.18
N PRO A 29 -59.81 -37.09 27.26
CA PRO A 29 -60.98 -36.16 27.19
C PRO A 29 -61.45 -35.36 28.46
N THR A 30 -62.51 -34.53 28.26
CA THR A 30 -63.58 -34.12 29.24
C THR A 30 -63.21 -33.17 30.42
N VAL A 31 -64.04 -32.25 31.00
CA VAL A 31 -65.47 -31.79 30.85
C VAL A 31 -65.58 -30.24 31.03
N SER A 32 -66.67 -29.63 30.51
CA SER A 32 -67.22 -28.25 30.70
C SER A 32 -67.61 -27.85 32.16
N PRO A 33 -68.34 -26.72 32.47
CA PRO A 33 -68.65 -25.46 31.73
C PRO A 33 -68.62 -24.12 32.55
N ALA A 34 -68.69 -22.97 31.84
CA ALA A 34 -69.38 -21.70 32.23
C ALA A 34 -68.84 -20.84 33.42
N PRO A 35 -69.20 -19.53 33.57
CA PRO A 35 -70.27 -18.79 32.86
C PRO A 35 -69.91 -17.44 32.20
N SER A 36 -70.74 -17.14 31.18
CA SER A 36 -71.23 -15.82 30.75
C SER A 36 -70.81 -14.56 31.55
N SER A 37 -70.16 -13.62 30.86
CA SER A 37 -70.29 -12.19 31.17
C SER A 37 -70.48 -11.37 29.87
N LEU A 38 -71.38 -10.39 29.93
CA LEU A 38 -71.87 -9.61 28.79
C LEU A 38 -70.76 -8.74 28.18
N ARG A 39 -70.16 -9.18 27.08
CA ARG A 39 -69.28 -8.32 26.28
C ARG A 39 -70.10 -7.61 25.20
N ARG A 40 -70.43 -6.35 25.47
CA ARG A 40 -71.13 -5.42 24.57
C ARG A 40 -70.47 -5.43 23.18
N GLN A 41 -71.12 -6.02 22.18
CA GLN A 41 -70.76 -5.82 20.78
C GLN A 41 -71.00 -4.35 20.47
N ARG A 42 -69.93 -3.56 20.46
CA ARG A 42 -69.94 -2.27 19.77
C ARG A 42 -69.68 -2.61 18.30
N GLU A 43 -70.76 -2.74 17.56
CA GLU A 43 -70.74 -2.73 16.09
C GLU A 43 -70.11 -1.39 15.67
N SER A 44 -68.81 -1.42 15.44
CA SER A 44 -68.09 -0.33 14.82
C SER A 44 -68.32 -0.51 13.33
N ALA A 45 -69.20 0.31 12.75
CA ALA A 45 -69.40 0.37 11.31
C ALA A 45 -68.03 0.55 10.63
N SER A 46 -67.64 -0.46 9.86
CA SER A 46 -66.39 -0.48 9.10
C SER A 46 -66.64 0.13 7.73
N ASP A 47 -67.15 1.36 7.68
CA ASP A 47 -67.01 2.21 6.51
C ASP A 47 -65.53 2.53 6.39
N CYS A 48 -64.82 1.72 5.60
CA CYS A 48 -63.42 1.88 5.28
C CYS A 48 -63.26 2.09 3.76
N GLU A 49 -64.07 2.99 3.21
CA GLU A 49 -63.81 3.66 1.95
C GLU A 49 -63.19 5.05 2.20
N ASP A 50 -62.27 5.13 3.18
CA ASP A 50 -61.27 6.20 3.26
C ASP A 50 -60.23 5.97 2.14
N ASP A 51 -60.64 6.20 0.90
CA ASP A 51 -59.74 6.61 -0.20
C ASP A 51 -59.21 8.02 0.13
N GLU A 52 -58.49 8.13 1.25
CA GLU A 52 -57.73 9.31 1.67
C GLU A 52 -56.80 9.68 0.51
N PRO A 53 -57.07 10.77 -0.22
CA PRO A 53 -56.40 11.04 -1.47
C PRO A 53 -54.92 11.28 -1.19
N ILE A 54 -54.03 10.68 -1.98
CA ILE A 54 -52.56 10.67 -1.80
C ILE A 54 -51.98 12.08 -1.49
N SER A 55 -52.65 13.15 -1.92
CA SER A 55 -52.44 14.53 -1.50
C SER A 55 -52.42 14.82 0.01
N SER A 56 -52.90 13.92 0.89
CA SER A 56 -52.83 14.11 2.35
C SER A 56 -51.47 13.73 2.95
N TRP A 57 -50.61 13.04 2.19
CA TRP A 57 -49.32 12.54 2.69
C TRP A 57 -48.28 13.64 2.92
N ASP A 58 -48.40 14.74 2.17
CA ASP A 58 -47.57 15.95 2.27
C ASP A 58 -48.08 16.94 3.33
N GLN A 59 -49.25 16.70 3.93
CA GLN A 59 -49.78 17.59 4.96
C GLN A 59 -49.06 17.36 6.30
N PRO A 60 -48.72 18.44 7.04
CA PRO A 60 -48.10 18.31 8.36
C PRO A 60 -49.07 17.59 9.31
N PRO A 61 -48.61 16.57 10.06
CA PRO A 61 -49.49 15.75 10.88
C PRO A 61 -50.14 16.57 12.01
N SER A 62 -51.43 16.35 12.25
CA SER A 62 -52.14 17.00 13.35
C SER A 62 -51.48 16.70 14.70
N THR A 63 -51.55 17.65 15.65
CA THR A 63 -50.88 17.51 16.96
C THR A 63 -51.36 16.30 17.77
N SER A 64 -52.59 15.82 17.51
CA SER A 64 -53.13 14.57 18.06
C SER A 64 -52.49 13.34 17.43
N SER A 65 -52.30 13.34 16.10
CA SER A 65 -51.57 12.29 15.36
C SER A 65 -50.13 12.18 15.83
N VAL A 66 -49.40 13.29 15.93
CA VAL A 66 -48.01 13.34 16.45
C VAL A 66 -47.92 12.75 17.85
N LYS A 67 -48.80 13.16 18.79
CA LYS A 67 -48.83 12.60 20.15
C LYS A 67 -49.03 11.07 20.14
N ARG A 68 -49.94 10.56 19.31
CA ARG A 68 -50.18 9.11 19.17
C ARG A 68 -48.98 8.38 18.59
N ARG A 69 -48.34 8.93 17.53
CA ARG A 69 -47.12 8.38 16.92
C ARG A 69 -45.96 8.35 17.93
N LYS A 70 -45.73 9.43 18.71
CA LYS A 70 -44.69 9.46 19.74
C LYS A 70 -44.90 8.42 20.85
N LEU A 71 -46.13 8.22 21.32
CA LEU A 71 -46.43 7.16 22.30
C LEU A 71 -46.15 5.76 21.74
N CYS A 72 -46.50 5.51 20.47
CA CYS A 72 -46.16 4.26 19.77
C CYS A 72 -44.64 4.09 19.66
N VAL A 73 -43.92 5.13 19.25
CA VAL A 73 -42.46 5.16 19.21
C VAL A 73 -41.84 4.84 20.56
N GLN A 74 -42.32 5.40 21.67
CA GLN A 74 -41.79 5.11 23.01
C GLN A 74 -41.95 3.64 23.42
N ASP A 75 -43.07 3.01 23.05
CA ASP A 75 -43.29 1.59 23.31
C ASP A 75 -42.39 0.70 22.41
N VAL A 76 -42.30 0.99 21.11
CA VAL A 76 -41.39 0.30 20.18
C VAL A 76 -39.93 0.45 20.61
N ALA A 77 -39.50 1.67 20.96
CA ALA A 77 -38.15 1.97 21.42
C ALA A 77 -37.81 1.21 22.72
N ARG A 78 -38.76 1.13 23.66
CA ARG A 78 -38.61 0.35 24.90
C ARG A 78 -38.48 -1.15 24.62
N ARG A 79 -39.29 -1.70 23.70
CA ARG A 79 -39.26 -3.12 23.31
C ARG A 79 -37.96 -3.51 22.61
N LEU A 80 -37.49 -2.67 21.68
CA LEU A 80 -36.25 -2.87 20.91
C LEU A 80 -34.98 -2.37 21.63
N ARG A 81 -35.13 -1.76 22.82
CA ARG A 81 -34.04 -1.16 23.62
C ARG A 81 -33.21 -0.10 22.89
N VAL A 82 -33.84 0.69 22.03
CA VAL A 82 -33.21 1.81 21.30
C VAL A 82 -33.58 3.18 21.90
N PRO A 83 -32.74 4.22 21.77
CA PRO A 83 -33.07 5.55 22.28
C PRO A 83 -34.26 6.19 21.57
N ALA A 84 -35.33 6.51 22.31
CA ALA A 84 -36.56 7.05 21.74
C ALA A 84 -36.39 8.45 21.08
N ARG A 85 -35.44 9.26 21.55
CA ARG A 85 -35.27 10.68 21.15
C ARG A 85 -35.25 10.91 19.64
N ASN A 86 -34.52 10.08 18.89
CA ASN A 86 -34.37 10.25 17.44
C ASN A 86 -35.63 9.80 16.69
N LEU A 87 -36.28 8.75 17.18
CA LEU A 87 -37.55 8.24 16.64
C LEU A 87 -38.72 9.18 16.95
N GLU A 88 -38.68 9.91 18.06
CA GLU A 88 -39.69 10.92 18.40
C GLU A 88 -39.65 12.13 17.46
N ALA A 89 -38.47 12.55 17.01
CA ALA A 89 -38.34 13.58 15.98
C ALA A 89 -38.86 13.07 14.62
N PHE A 90 -38.54 11.83 14.25
CA PHE A 90 -39.08 11.18 13.06
C PHE A 90 -40.62 11.10 13.06
N ALA A 91 -41.25 10.89 14.23
CA ALA A 91 -42.70 10.85 14.39
C ALA A 91 -43.43 12.20 14.17
N GLU A 92 -42.70 13.33 14.15
CA GLU A 92 -43.26 14.67 13.87
C GLU A 92 -43.37 14.96 12.36
N LEU A 93 -42.69 14.18 11.51
CA LEU A 93 -42.63 14.36 10.07
C LEU A 93 -43.95 13.99 9.35
N SER A 94 -44.13 14.54 8.14
CA SER A 94 -45.19 14.10 7.21
C SER A 94 -44.98 12.64 6.79
N VAL A 95 -45.96 12.01 6.14
CA VAL A 95 -45.80 10.61 5.70
C VAL A 95 -44.77 10.51 4.59
N ALA A 96 -44.76 11.48 3.67
CA ALA A 96 -43.74 11.59 2.62
C ALA A 96 -42.33 11.77 3.22
N ASP A 97 -42.15 12.71 4.15
CA ASP A 97 -40.85 12.97 4.78
C ASP A 97 -40.33 11.79 5.60
N MET A 98 -41.20 11.06 6.31
CA MET A 98 -40.83 9.81 7.00
C MET A 98 -40.30 8.76 6.01
N LEU A 99 -40.96 8.59 4.86
CA LEU A 99 -40.53 7.62 3.85
C LEU A 99 -39.22 8.02 3.17
N ILE A 100 -39.06 9.30 2.81
CA ILE A 100 -37.79 9.83 2.25
C ILE A 100 -36.65 9.63 3.26
N THR A 101 -36.88 9.97 4.53
CA THR A 101 -35.89 9.83 5.61
C THR A 101 -35.54 8.36 5.87
N ALA A 102 -36.53 7.45 5.83
CA ALA A 102 -36.31 6.02 5.98
C ALA A 102 -35.51 5.43 4.81
N MET A 103 -35.83 5.80 3.57
CA MET A 103 -35.07 5.38 2.38
C MET A 103 -33.63 5.91 2.42
N ALA A 104 -33.44 7.17 2.79
CA ALA A 104 -32.10 7.76 2.95
C ALA A 104 -31.28 7.06 4.07
N ALA A 105 -31.93 6.69 5.17
CA ALA A 105 -31.29 5.94 6.25
C ALA A 105 -30.91 4.50 5.83
N LEU A 106 -31.77 3.81 5.09
CA LEU A 106 -31.48 2.47 4.54
C LEU A 106 -30.32 2.50 3.54
N GLU A 107 -30.33 3.47 2.62
CA GLU A 107 -29.23 3.73 1.68
C GLU A 107 -27.91 4.03 2.41
N HIS A 108 -27.95 4.86 3.46
CA HIS A 108 -26.78 5.17 4.27
C HIS A 108 -26.26 3.93 5.02
N MET A 109 -27.16 3.12 5.61
CA MET A 109 -26.79 1.86 6.27
C MET A 109 -26.15 0.86 5.29
N GLY A 110 -26.66 0.76 4.06
CA GLY A 110 -26.07 -0.05 2.99
C GLY A 110 -24.64 0.38 2.69
N ARG A 111 -24.44 1.67 2.36
CA ARG A 111 -23.11 2.22 2.03
C ARG A 111 -22.10 2.07 3.16
N THR A 112 -22.52 2.29 4.41
CA THR A 112 -21.67 2.08 5.59
C THR A 112 -21.28 0.61 5.74
N ARG A 113 -22.22 -0.33 5.55
CA ARG A 113 -21.92 -1.77 5.59
C ARG A 113 -20.95 -2.20 4.48
N ASP A 114 -21.15 -1.72 3.25
CA ASP A 114 -20.28 -2.03 2.12
C ASP A 114 -18.87 -1.46 2.34
N ARG A 115 -18.79 -0.25 2.90
CA ARG A 115 -17.54 0.40 3.30
C ARG A 115 -16.82 -0.38 4.39
N ASP A 116 -17.53 -0.80 5.43
CA ASP A 116 -16.95 -1.57 6.54
C ASP A 116 -16.42 -2.93 6.06
N ALA A 117 -17.12 -3.59 5.13
CA ALA A 117 -16.64 -4.81 4.48
C ALA A 117 -15.36 -4.59 3.66
N LEU A 118 -15.28 -3.51 2.88
CA LEU A 118 -14.06 -3.14 2.16
C LEU A 118 -12.90 -2.80 3.10
N VAL A 119 -13.17 -2.16 4.25
CA VAL A 119 -12.16 -1.88 5.28
C VAL A 119 -11.63 -3.19 5.89
N GLU A 120 -12.51 -4.13 6.23
CA GLU A 120 -12.13 -5.46 6.74
C GLU A 120 -11.29 -6.24 5.72
N GLU A 121 -11.69 -6.23 4.45
CA GLU A 121 -10.94 -6.90 3.37
C GLU A 121 -9.58 -6.25 3.14
N VAL A 122 -9.50 -4.91 3.13
CA VAL A 122 -8.24 -4.16 2.95
C VAL A 122 -7.26 -4.37 4.11
N GLN A 123 -7.77 -4.49 5.33
CA GLN A 123 -6.96 -4.78 6.52
C GLN A 123 -6.65 -6.28 6.68
N SER A 124 -7.16 -7.15 5.80
CA SER A 124 -6.93 -8.58 5.91
C SER A 124 -5.45 -8.93 5.73
N PRO A 125 -4.85 -9.79 6.59
CA PRO A 125 -3.45 -10.18 6.46
C PRO A 125 -3.12 -10.85 5.12
N ALA A 126 -4.10 -11.54 4.51
CA ALA A 126 -3.96 -12.17 3.21
C ALA A 126 -3.74 -11.12 2.10
N LEU A 127 -4.56 -10.06 2.06
CA LEU A 127 -4.40 -8.99 1.08
C LEU A 127 -3.10 -8.21 1.33
N LEU A 128 -2.80 -7.83 2.57
CA LEU A 128 -1.59 -7.06 2.89
C LEU A 128 -0.30 -7.83 2.56
N ASN A 129 -0.28 -9.15 2.76
CA ASN A 129 0.86 -9.99 2.35
C ASN A 129 0.98 -10.11 0.82
N LEU A 130 -0.13 -10.26 0.10
CA LEU A 130 -0.15 -10.22 -1.37
C LEU A 130 0.34 -8.86 -1.87
N TYR A 131 -0.17 -7.76 -1.33
CA TYR A 131 0.22 -6.39 -1.64
C TYR A 131 1.73 -6.17 -1.45
N LYS A 132 2.28 -6.58 -0.29
CA LYS A 132 3.72 -6.53 0.01
C LYS A 132 4.55 -7.38 -0.97
N SER A 133 4.07 -8.55 -1.37
CA SER A 133 4.70 -9.38 -2.43
C SER A 133 4.73 -8.65 -3.78
N ARG A 134 3.64 -7.98 -4.17
CA ARG A 134 3.56 -7.20 -5.42
C ARG A 134 4.45 -5.96 -5.39
N LEU A 135 4.55 -5.26 -4.26
CA LEU A 135 5.54 -4.19 -4.06
C LEU A 135 6.98 -4.71 -4.22
N TYR A 136 7.29 -5.90 -3.70
CA TYR A 136 8.60 -6.53 -3.89
C TYR A 136 8.86 -6.84 -5.38
N ALA A 137 7.84 -7.32 -6.10
CA ALA A 137 7.93 -7.59 -7.54
C ALA A 137 8.23 -6.30 -8.34
N GLN A 138 7.52 -5.22 -8.03
CA GLN A 138 7.76 -3.90 -8.60
C GLN A 138 9.19 -3.43 -8.32
N MET A 139 9.72 -3.65 -7.11
CA MET A 139 11.10 -3.29 -6.75
C MET A 139 12.19 -4.08 -7.49
N MET A 140 11.85 -5.26 -8.01
CA MET A 140 12.70 -6.08 -8.88
C MET A 140 12.48 -5.81 -10.38
N SER A 141 11.44 -5.06 -10.75
CA SER A 141 11.10 -4.78 -12.15
C SER A 141 12.10 -3.84 -12.82
N PRO A 142 12.52 -4.08 -14.08
CA PRO A 142 13.33 -3.15 -14.86
C PRO A 142 12.67 -1.78 -15.03
N GLY A 143 11.34 -1.74 -15.08
CA GLY A 143 10.56 -0.50 -15.27
C GLY A 143 10.59 0.46 -14.08
N MET A 144 11.10 0.03 -12.92
CA MET A 144 11.15 0.91 -11.75
C MET A 144 12.33 1.88 -11.81
N SER A 145 12.03 3.17 -11.91
CA SER A 145 13.02 4.23 -12.10
C SER A 145 13.61 4.83 -10.81
N ALA A 146 13.10 4.51 -9.62
CA ALA A 146 13.68 4.97 -8.36
C ALA A 146 13.41 4.00 -7.19
N TYR A 147 14.34 3.98 -6.23
CA TYR A 147 14.34 3.27 -4.96
C TYR A 147 14.17 4.19 -3.74
N VAL A 148 14.24 5.52 -3.91
CA VAL A 148 13.98 6.50 -2.85
C VAL A 148 13.12 7.65 -3.39
N THR A 149 13.59 8.33 -4.42
CA THR A 149 13.06 9.63 -4.87
C THR A 149 11.68 9.46 -5.50
N ASN A 150 10.67 10.06 -4.87
CA ASN A 150 9.25 9.94 -5.23
C ASN A 150 8.76 8.48 -5.34
N MET A 151 9.43 7.54 -4.66
CA MET A 151 9.11 6.11 -4.76
C MET A 151 7.71 5.79 -4.25
N MET A 152 7.31 6.42 -3.13
CA MET A 152 5.99 6.23 -2.53
C MET A 152 4.90 6.74 -3.48
N ASP A 153 5.00 7.97 -3.97
CA ASP A 153 4.00 8.59 -4.84
C ASP A 153 3.85 7.81 -6.15
N ARG A 154 4.97 7.51 -6.83
CA ARG A 154 4.97 6.69 -8.06
C ARG A 154 4.38 5.30 -7.85
N THR A 155 4.59 4.71 -6.67
CA THR A 155 3.98 3.43 -6.31
C THR A 155 2.47 3.57 -6.13
N LEU A 156 2.01 4.58 -5.39
CA LEU A 156 0.57 4.80 -5.18
C LEU A 156 -0.16 5.20 -6.48
N ASP A 157 0.50 5.92 -7.39
CA ASP A 157 -0.04 6.22 -8.70
C ASP A 157 -0.14 4.97 -9.60
N LEU A 158 0.86 4.08 -9.56
CA LEU A 158 0.80 2.79 -10.27
C LEU A 158 -0.26 1.85 -9.68
N VAL A 159 -0.41 1.83 -8.35
CA VAL A 159 -1.46 1.07 -7.65
C VAL A 159 -2.86 1.60 -8.01
N LYS A 160 -3.03 2.92 -8.20
CA LYS A 160 -4.28 3.51 -8.70
C LYS A 160 -4.53 3.20 -10.18
N ALA A 161 -3.48 3.11 -10.99
CA ALA A 161 -3.59 2.89 -12.44
C ALA A 161 -3.83 1.41 -12.82
N SER A 162 -3.50 0.47 -11.94
CA SER A 162 -3.66 -0.98 -12.18
C SER A 162 -3.88 -1.75 -10.87
N PRO A 163 -5.01 -1.51 -10.16
CA PRO A 163 -5.29 -2.09 -8.84
C PRO A 163 -5.21 -3.62 -8.79
N GLU A 164 -5.62 -4.29 -9.86
CA GLU A 164 -5.65 -5.75 -9.97
C GLU A 164 -4.26 -6.38 -9.91
N LEU A 165 -3.20 -5.68 -10.35
CA LEU A 165 -1.81 -6.14 -10.22
C LEU A 165 -1.39 -6.26 -8.75
N TYR A 166 -2.01 -5.46 -7.89
CA TYR A 166 -1.76 -5.39 -6.45
C TYR A 166 -2.77 -6.21 -5.61
N GLY A 167 -3.70 -6.91 -6.28
CA GLY A 167 -4.78 -7.68 -5.65
C GLY A 167 -5.96 -6.83 -5.16
N LEU A 168 -6.01 -5.55 -5.51
CA LEU A 168 -7.05 -4.61 -5.09
C LEU A 168 -8.23 -4.61 -6.07
N THR A 169 -9.39 -4.15 -5.60
CA THR A 169 -10.53 -3.83 -6.47
C THR A 169 -10.60 -2.33 -6.77
N GLU A 170 -11.22 -1.96 -7.89
CA GLU A 170 -11.52 -0.57 -8.24
C GLU A 170 -12.31 0.16 -7.12
N GLU A 171 -13.15 -0.55 -6.38
CA GLU A 171 -13.92 0.02 -5.28
C GLU A 171 -13.05 0.40 -4.07
N MET A 172 -11.99 -0.36 -3.79
CA MET A 172 -11.04 -0.05 -2.72
C MET A 172 -10.23 1.21 -3.05
N VAL A 173 -9.85 1.38 -4.32
CA VAL A 173 -9.06 2.53 -4.80
C VAL A 173 -9.92 3.78 -4.98
N GLY A 174 -11.16 3.63 -5.50
CA GLY A 174 -12.07 4.74 -5.73
C GLY A 174 -12.58 5.43 -4.45
N ARG A 175 -12.55 4.74 -3.30
CA ARG A 175 -12.92 5.29 -2.00
C ARG A 175 -11.67 5.78 -1.26
N ALA A 176 -11.43 7.09 -1.24
CA ALA A 176 -10.23 7.70 -0.64
C ALA A 176 -9.97 7.26 0.82
N GLU A 177 -11.02 7.10 1.63
CA GLU A 177 -10.90 6.61 3.02
C GLU A 177 -10.37 5.17 3.11
N VAL A 178 -10.73 4.31 2.15
CA VAL A 178 -10.28 2.91 2.06
C VAL A 178 -8.87 2.85 1.47
N PHE A 179 -8.61 3.60 0.40
CA PHE A 179 -7.28 3.68 -0.21
C PHE A 179 -6.21 4.20 0.76
N ASN A 180 -6.54 5.12 1.65
CA ASN A 180 -5.62 5.62 2.68
C ASN A 180 -5.14 4.51 3.65
N LEU A 181 -5.94 3.46 3.87
CA LEU A 181 -5.53 2.29 4.66
C LEU A 181 -4.47 1.43 3.95
N ILE A 182 -4.33 1.56 2.63
CA ILE A 182 -3.29 0.92 1.80
C ILE A 182 -2.07 1.84 1.69
N ALA A 183 -2.30 3.13 1.47
CA ALA A 183 -1.24 4.13 1.38
C ALA A 183 -0.39 4.20 2.66
N THR A 184 -1.03 4.13 3.83
CA THR A 184 -0.36 4.18 5.15
C THR A 184 0.74 3.10 5.32
N PRO A 185 0.47 1.79 5.18
CA PRO A 185 1.51 0.75 5.30
C PRO A 185 2.50 0.71 4.13
N THR A 186 2.20 1.32 2.98
CA THR A 186 3.05 1.25 1.77
C THR A 186 4.49 1.71 2.03
N SER A 187 4.68 2.84 2.73
CA SER A 187 6.02 3.37 3.05
C SER A 187 6.83 2.42 3.94
N SER A 188 6.16 1.81 4.93
CA SER A 188 6.75 0.80 5.82
C SER A 188 7.17 -0.43 5.02
N PHE A 189 6.27 -0.98 4.19
CA PHE A 189 6.57 -2.13 3.34
C PHE A 189 7.74 -1.87 2.39
N LEU A 190 7.76 -0.74 1.67
CA LEU A 190 8.89 -0.38 0.79
C LEU A 190 10.21 -0.30 1.57
N THR A 191 10.18 0.19 2.81
CA THR A 191 11.37 0.27 3.67
C THR A 191 11.83 -1.12 4.15
N THR A 192 10.91 -1.99 4.58
CA THR A 192 11.23 -3.40 4.91
C THR A 192 11.78 -4.16 3.71
N ILE A 193 11.18 -3.99 2.52
CA ILE A 193 11.63 -4.63 1.28
C ILE A 193 13.06 -4.18 0.96
N ARG A 194 13.33 -2.87 0.99
CA ARG A 194 14.68 -2.29 0.82
C ARG A 194 15.70 -2.84 1.81
N GLY A 195 15.36 -2.96 3.08
CA GLY A 195 16.24 -3.59 4.09
C GLY A 195 16.58 -5.04 3.72
N SER A 196 15.55 -5.84 3.43
CA SER A 196 15.70 -7.26 3.08
C SER A 196 16.45 -7.48 1.77
N MET A 197 16.25 -6.62 0.76
CA MET A 197 17.00 -6.65 -0.50
C MET A 197 18.48 -6.34 -0.25
N LYS A 198 18.82 -5.25 0.47
CA LYS A 198 20.22 -4.86 0.77
C LYS A 198 20.94 -6.00 1.49
N GLN A 199 20.31 -6.61 2.49
CA GLN A 199 20.87 -7.74 3.24
C GLN A 199 21.15 -8.97 2.36
N LYS A 200 20.21 -9.36 1.48
CA LYS A 200 20.41 -10.50 0.55
C LYS A 200 21.51 -10.24 -0.48
N ILE A 201 21.62 -9.01 -0.98
CA ILE A 201 22.68 -8.61 -1.91
C ILE A 201 24.04 -8.67 -1.19
N LEU A 202 24.13 -8.15 0.04
CA LEU A 202 25.34 -8.22 0.88
C LEU A 202 25.79 -9.66 1.11
N LEU A 203 24.87 -10.53 1.56
CA LEU A 203 25.15 -11.96 1.74
C LEU A 203 25.60 -12.60 0.42
N SER A 204 24.95 -12.30 -0.72
CA SER A 204 25.38 -12.81 -2.02
C SER A 204 26.78 -12.34 -2.45
N ILE A 205 27.24 -11.16 -2.02
CA ILE A 205 28.61 -10.69 -2.25
C ILE A 205 29.57 -11.47 -1.33
N THR A 206 29.27 -11.56 -0.04
CA THR A 206 30.08 -12.29 0.96
C THR A 206 30.25 -13.77 0.62
N ASP A 207 29.15 -14.44 0.28
CA ASP A 207 29.10 -15.87 -0.13
C ASP A 207 29.72 -16.13 -1.50
N LYS A 208 30.02 -15.08 -2.28
CA LYS A 208 30.37 -15.15 -3.71
C LYS A 208 29.35 -15.94 -4.56
N ALA A 209 28.08 -15.87 -4.21
CA ALA A 209 27.00 -16.54 -4.93
C ALA A 209 26.83 -16.00 -6.36
N SER A 210 26.22 -16.78 -7.26
CA SER A 210 25.87 -16.30 -8.61
C SER A 210 24.68 -15.34 -8.60
N VAL A 211 24.54 -14.50 -9.64
CA VAL A 211 23.36 -13.61 -9.80
C VAL A 211 22.06 -14.42 -9.84
N GLU A 212 22.06 -15.58 -10.51
CA GLU A 212 20.92 -16.50 -10.55
C GLU A 212 20.51 -16.97 -9.14
N SER A 213 21.49 -17.28 -8.27
CA SER A 213 21.25 -17.64 -6.87
C SER A 213 20.67 -16.46 -6.08
N LEU A 214 21.19 -15.25 -6.29
CA LEU A 214 20.65 -14.02 -5.70
C LEU A 214 19.21 -13.75 -6.14
N VAL A 215 18.92 -13.83 -7.44
CA VAL A 215 17.55 -13.65 -7.98
C VAL A 215 16.61 -14.68 -7.36
N LYS A 216 16.99 -15.97 -7.29
CA LYS A 216 16.20 -17.00 -6.61
C LYS A 216 15.95 -16.68 -5.13
N LYS A 217 16.98 -16.22 -4.39
CA LYS A 217 16.84 -15.78 -2.98
C LYS A 217 15.89 -14.56 -2.85
N LEU A 218 15.97 -13.59 -3.75
CA LEU A 218 15.11 -12.39 -3.78
C LEU A 218 13.65 -12.76 -4.08
N CYS A 219 13.41 -13.52 -5.16
CA CYS A 219 12.07 -13.92 -5.60
C CYS A 219 11.37 -14.85 -4.60
N LYS A 220 12.10 -15.77 -3.95
CA LYS A 220 11.55 -16.69 -2.93
C LYS A 220 10.87 -15.93 -1.78
N SER A 221 11.47 -14.86 -1.28
CA SER A 221 10.89 -14.06 -0.18
C SER A 221 9.64 -13.28 -0.54
N ALA A 222 9.31 -13.17 -1.83
CA ALA A 222 8.11 -12.52 -2.31
C ALA A 222 7.14 -13.50 -2.98
N SER A 223 7.44 -14.80 -2.99
CA SER A 223 6.67 -15.83 -3.71
C SER A 223 6.48 -15.54 -5.21
N ILE A 224 7.49 -14.91 -5.84
CA ILE A 224 7.49 -14.56 -7.27
C ILE A 224 8.25 -15.63 -8.06
N VAL A 225 7.85 -15.87 -9.31
CA VAL A 225 8.64 -16.67 -10.26
C VAL A 225 9.75 -15.78 -10.87
N PRO A 226 11.03 -16.15 -10.75
CA PRO A 226 12.13 -15.45 -11.42
C PRO A 226 11.89 -15.28 -12.93
N THR A 227 12.16 -14.08 -13.45
CA THR A 227 12.21 -13.81 -14.89
C THR A 227 13.63 -13.44 -15.31
N GLU A 228 13.97 -13.64 -16.59
CA GLU A 228 15.27 -13.25 -17.17
C GLU A 228 15.59 -11.77 -16.91
N GLU A 229 14.58 -10.91 -17.07
CA GLU A 229 14.64 -9.46 -16.84
C GLU A 229 15.09 -9.04 -15.43
N MET A 230 14.93 -9.89 -14.42
CA MET A 230 15.38 -9.59 -13.05
C MET A 230 16.90 -9.77 -12.87
N HIS A 231 17.58 -10.55 -13.73
CA HIS A 231 19.01 -10.82 -13.58
C HIS A 231 19.89 -9.58 -13.86
N PRO A 232 19.69 -8.81 -14.95
CA PRO A 232 20.40 -7.55 -15.16
C PRO A 232 20.26 -6.58 -13.98
N ARG A 233 19.05 -6.49 -13.41
CA ARG A 233 18.76 -5.61 -12.28
C ARG A 233 19.44 -6.06 -10.99
N ALA A 234 19.43 -7.36 -10.69
CA ALA A 234 20.13 -7.91 -9.53
C ALA A 234 21.66 -7.75 -9.65
N ALA A 235 22.23 -7.94 -10.84
CA ALA A 235 23.66 -7.71 -11.10
C ALA A 235 24.04 -6.23 -10.91
N PHE A 236 23.23 -5.30 -11.42
CA PHE A 236 23.40 -3.86 -11.17
C PHE A 236 23.38 -3.51 -9.68
N LEU A 237 22.37 -3.95 -8.93
CA LEU A 237 22.26 -3.68 -7.49
C LEU A 237 23.45 -4.27 -6.70
N ARG A 238 23.95 -5.45 -7.12
CA ARG A 238 25.15 -6.07 -6.55
C ARG A 238 26.39 -5.21 -6.79
N LYS A 239 26.63 -4.77 -8.03
CA LYS A 239 27.73 -3.85 -8.37
C LYS A 239 27.64 -2.54 -7.60
N ALA A 240 26.44 -1.95 -7.50
CA ALA A 240 26.20 -0.72 -6.77
C ALA A 240 26.56 -0.87 -5.29
N LEU A 241 26.21 -1.99 -4.63
CA LEU A 241 26.58 -2.20 -3.22
C LEU A 241 28.09 -2.36 -3.01
N VAL A 242 28.80 -3.00 -3.95
CA VAL A 242 30.27 -3.08 -3.92
C VAL A 242 30.92 -1.69 -4.09
N ALA A 243 30.39 -0.86 -4.99
CA ALA A 243 30.86 0.52 -5.18
C ALA A 243 30.59 1.38 -3.93
N PHE A 244 29.39 1.28 -3.36
CA PHE A 244 28.99 1.97 -2.14
C PHE A 244 29.94 1.66 -0.96
N GLU A 245 30.20 0.38 -0.69
CA GLU A 245 31.14 -0.02 0.37
C GLU A 245 32.56 0.53 0.15
N PHE A 246 32.99 0.70 -1.11
CA PHE A 246 34.31 1.28 -1.42
C PHE A 246 34.37 2.78 -1.10
N VAL A 247 33.30 3.52 -1.38
CA VAL A 247 33.14 4.93 -0.98
C VAL A 247 33.19 5.06 0.54
N GLU A 248 32.44 4.23 1.27
CA GLU A 248 32.45 4.23 2.74
C GLU A 248 33.84 3.92 3.32
N LYS A 249 34.55 2.92 2.77
CA LYS A 249 35.91 2.56 3.21
C LYS A 249 36.91 3.69 2.95
N ARG A 250 36.83 4.37 1.79
CA ARG A 250 37.65 5.57 1.53
C ARG A 250 37.35 6.70 2.50
N ARG A 251 36.07 6.97 2.79
CA ARG A 251 35.65 7.97 3.79
C ARG A 251 36.21 7.65 5.19
N ALA A 252 36.13 6.40 5.62
CA ALA A 252 36.67 5.97 6.92
C ALA A 252 38.19 6.19 7.02
N LEU A 253 38.93 5.90 5.95
CA LEU A 253 40.38 6.15 5.87
C LEU A 253 40.73 7.64 5.82
N GLY A 254 39.97 8.44 5.07
CA GLY A 254 40.16 9.89 4.99
C GLY A 254 39.87 10.60 6.32
N ALA A 255 38.81 10.19 7.04
CA ALA A 255 38.49 10.73 8.36
C ALA A 255 39.49 10.31 9.46
N ALA A 256 40.16 9.16 9.30
CA ALA A 256 41.19 8.68 10.22
C ALA A 256 42.53 9.45 10.10
N HIS A 257 42.71 10.24 9.03
CA HIS A 257 43.74 11.27 8.95
C HIS A 257 43.11 12.67 9.04
N PRO A 258 42.80 13.17 10.26
CA PRO A 258 42.79 14.62 10.45
C PRO A 258 44.16 15.12 9.98
N ALA A 259 44.17 16.11 9.08
CA ALA A 259 45.41 16.67 8.55
C ALA A 259 46.31 17.03 9.75
N PRO A 260 47.51 16.44 9.88
CA PRO A 260 48.36 16.75 11.02
C PRO A 260 48.67 18.25 10.97
N PRO A 261 48.50 19.00 12.08
CA PRO A 261 49.03 20.35 12.14
C PRO A 261 50.52 20.24 11.83
N VAL A 262 50.98 20.93 10.79
CA VAL A 262 52.29 20.70 10.17
C VAL A 262 53.40 20.86 11.19
N ASN A 263 53.84 19.74 11.76
CA ASN A 263 54.97 19.62 12.68
C ASN A 263 55.60 18.25 12.45
N LEU A 264 56.89 18.27 12.10
CA LEU A 264 57.65 17.10 11.67
C LEU A 264 57.99 16.16 12.83
N LEU A 265 57.99 14.85 12.53
CA LEU A 265 58.61 13.74 13.28
C LEU A 265 57.86 13.42 14.62
N THR A 266 57.61 12.17 15.04
CA THR A 266 58.51 11.00 14.98
C THR A 266 57.74 9.66 15.17
N SER A 267 58.10 8.63 14.38
CA SER A 267 58.12 7.17 14.67
C SER A 267 56.96 6.35 15.31
N THR A 268 56.67 5.23 14.61
CA THR A 268 56.31 3.84 15.05
C THR A 268 54.86 3.42 15.43
N PRO A 269 54.43 2.17 15.10
CA PRO A 269 53.04 1.67 15.19
C PRO A 269 52.78 0.69 16.36
N PRO A 270 51.51 0.25 16.54
CA PRO A 270 51.28 -1.21 16.50
C PRO A 270 49.98 -1.68 15.81
N SER A 271 49.97 -2.99 15.51
CA SER A 271 48.86 -3.78 14.94
C SER A 271 47.72 -4.04 15.92
N THR A 272 46.47 -4.07 15.43
CA THR A 272 45.36 -4.90 15.97
C THR A 272 44.26 -5.06 14.90
N GLN A 273 43.77 -6.29 14.65
CA GLN A 273 42.55 -6.56 13.88
C GLN A 273 41.37 -6.90 14.81
N PRO A 274 40.16 -6.37 14.58
CA PRO A 274 38.93 -6.86 15.20
C PRO A 274 38.32 -8.03 14.41
N ARG A 275 37.68 -8.97 15.12
CA ARG A 275 37.01 -10.15 14.56
C ARG A 275 35.64 -9.81 13.95
N LEU A 276 35.21 -10.58 12.93
CA LEU A 276 33.80 -10.63 12.54
C LEU A 276 32.95 -11.28 13.65
N ASN A 277 31.76 -10.72 13.90
CA ASN A 277 30.70 -11.42 14.62
C ASN A 277 29.92 -12.33 13.66
N SER A 278 29.65 -13.55 14.13
CA SER A 278 28.71 -14.48 13.49
C SER A 278 27.28 -13.98 13.71
N TYR A 279 26.52 -13.78 12.64
CA TYR A 279 25.05 -13.66 12.74
C TYR A 279 24.45 -15.06 12.60
N ASN A 280 23.64 -15.47 13.57
CA ASN A 280 22.79 -16.65 13.41
C ASN A 280 21.60 -16.30 12.51
N GLU A 281 21.29 -17.16 11.55
CA GLU A 281 19.95 -17.24 10.98
C GLU A 281 19.08 -18.02 11.98
N GLU A 282 18.14 -17.34 12.65
CA GLU A 282 16.99 -17.96 13.31
C GLU A 282 15.72 -17.29 12.80
N ASP A 283 14.67 -18.09 12.63
CA ASP A 283 13.44 -17.71 11.94
C ASP A 283 12.61 -16.67 12.72
N GLU A 284 12.34 -15.50 12.10
CA GLU A 284 11.28 -14.60 12.58
C GLU A 284 9.92 -14.98 11.97
N GLU A 285 9.26 -15.95 12.58
CA GLU A 285 7.80 -15.94 12.65
C GLU A 285 7.34 -14.97 13.76
N ASP A 286 6.34 -14.16 13.42
CA ASP A 286 5.31 -13.61 14.31
C ASP A 286 5.77 -12.89 15.61
N THR A 287 5.98 -11.56 15.52
CA THR A 287 5.78 -10.66 16.67
C THR A 287 4.83 -9.51 16.37
N ARG A 288 4.05 -9.18 17.40
CA ARG A 288 2.77 -8.46 17.33
C ARG A 288 2.75 -7.35 18.40
N SER A 289 2.17 -6.19 18.05
CA SER A 289 1.79 -5.07 18.95
C SER A 289 2.86 -4.05 19.33
N VAL A 290 2.38 -2.92 19.89
CA VAL A 290 3.09 -1.74 20.46
C VAL A 290 3.51 -0.71 19.40
N SER A 291 3.15 0.58 19.48
CA SER A 291 2.14 1.27 20.30
C SER A 291 1.72 2.60 19.65
N GLN A 292 0.67 3.24 20.18
CA GLN A 292 0.24 4.59 19.77
C GLN A 292 1.31 5.65 20.08
N GLU A 293 1.62 6.53 19.11
CA GLU A 293 2.30 7.80 19.36
C GLU A 293 1.37 8.99 19.09
N THR A 294 1.08 9.68 20.20
CA THR A 294 0.80 11.09 20.43
C THR A 294 0.61 12.04 19.24
N GLU A 295 -0.56 12.66 19.19
CA GLU A 295 -0.87 13.83 18.35
C GLU A 295 0.04 15.03 18.68
N ARG A 296 0.44 15.80 17.66
CA ARG A 296 0.91 17.17 17.84
C ARG A 296 0.52 18.05 16.66
N ASP A 297 -0.54 18.83 16.86
CA ASP A 297 -0.88 19.98 16.02
C ASP A 297 0.21 21.07 16.15
N GLU A 298 0.65 21.63 15.03
CA GLU A 298 1.04 23.04 14.98
C GLU A 298 0.88 23.62 13.56
N LEU A 299 -0.16 24.46 13.40
CA LEU A 299 -0.43 25.24 12.20
C LEU A 299 0.30 26.59 12.28
N ALA A 300 1.18 26.88 11.31
CA ALA A 300 1.59 28.25 11.01
C ALA A 300 1.91 28.42 9.52
N ALA A 301 1.21 29.32 8.85
CA ALA A 301 1.41 29.64 7.45
C ALA A 301 2.48 30.72 7.25
N SER A 302 3.26 30.63 6.17
CA SER A 302 3.84 31.79 5.50
C SER A 302 4.16 31.49 4.04
N MET A 303 3.76 32.39 3.14
CA MET A 303 4.05 32.32 1.70
C MET A 303 4.95 33.49 1.27
N PRO A 304 5.59 33.43 0.09
CA PRO A 304 6.99 33.86 -0.06
C PRO A 304 7.16 35.33 -0.45
N ALA A 305 8.37 35.84 -0.17
CA ALA A 305 8.85 37.12 -0.67
C ALA A 305 9.67 36.95 -1.97
N THR A 306 9.47 37.90 -2.87
CA THR A 306 9.98 37.95 -4.24
C THR A 306 11.50 38.12 -4.36
N GLY A 307 12.12 37.29 -5.20
CA GLY A 307 13.10 37.69 -6.21
C GLY A 307 14.46 38.28 -5.80
N THR A 308 15.52 37.49 -5.99
CA THR A 308 16.83 38.00 -6.39
C THR A 308 17.39 37.13 -7.52
N LEU A 309 17.60 37.73 -8.70
CA LEU A 309 18.28 37.09 -9.82
C LEU A 309 19.79 37.18 -9.56
N ILE A 310 20.46 36.05 -9.35
CA ILE A 310 21.93 35.96 -9.24
C ILE A 310 22.44 35.00 -10.31
N GLU A 311 23.48 35.40 -11.02
CA GLU A 311 24.12 34.64 -12.09
C GLU A 311 24.64 33.28 -11.60
N PRO A 312 24.67 32.24 -12.46
CA PRO A 312 25.27 30.96 -12.11
C PRO A 312 26.81 31.07 -12.09
N ALA A 313 27.35 31.54 -10.97
CA ALA A 313 28.71 31.21 -10.58
C ALA A 313 28.85 29.68 -10.60
N GLY A 314 29.90 29.17 -11.25
CA GLY A 314 30.06 27.73 -11.54
C GLY A 314 29.79 26.89 -10.31
N SER A 315 28.73 26.09 -10.36
CA SER A 315 28.25 25.30 -9.23
C SER A 315 29.35 24.35 -8.79
N ALA A 316 30.03 24.68 -7.69
CA ALA A 316 30.85 23.74 -6.97
C ALA A 316 29.91 22.62 -6.50
N VAL A 317 29.97 21.48 -7.21
CA VAL A 317 29.17 20.30 -6.89
C VAL A 317 29.67 19.81 -5.53
N ASN A 318 28.94 20.18 -4.47
CA ASN A 318 29.25 19.72 -3.13
C ASN A 318 29.28 18.19 -3.15
N PRO A 319 30.33 17.55 -2.59
CA PRO A 319 30.42 16.10 -2.57
C PRO A 319 29.16 15.45 -2.02
N LEU A 320 28.50 14.62 -2.84
CA LEU A 320 27.39 13.79 -2.41
C LEU A 320 27.88 12.85 -1.30
N HIS A 321 27.44 13.14 -0.09
CA HIS A 321 28.02 12.60 1.13
C HIS A 321 27.15 11.49 1.70
N TYR A 322 27.37 10.26 1.23
CA TYR A 322 26.64 9.08 1.69
C TYR A 322 27.17 8.57 3.04
N GLY A 323 26.26 8.28 3.97
CA GLY A 323 26.48 7.48 5.18
C GLY A 323 25.87 6.08 5.08
N PRO A 324 26.00 5.23 6.12
CA PRO A 324 25.72 3.79 6.06
C PRO A 324 24.30 3.38 5.63
N ASN A 325 23.33 4.28 5.82
CA ASN A 325 21.93 4.04 5.49
C ASN A 325 21.57 4.51 4.07
N ASP A 326 22.43 5.28 3.41
CA ASP A 326 22.14 6.00 2.16
C ASP A 326 22.42 5.17 0.89
N PHE A 327 22.58 3.86 1.03
CA PHE A 327 22.78 2.94 -0.10
C PHE A 327 21.71 3.09 -1.18
N TRP A 328 20.44 3.25 -0.79
CA TRP A 328 19.35 3.40 -1.76
C TRP A 328 19.36 4.78 -2.45
N SER A 329 19.82 5.82 -1.75
CA SER A 329 20.03 7.15 -2.34
C SER A 329 21.15 7.09 -3.37
N PHE A 330 22.28 6.47 -3.02
CA PHE A 330 23.39 6.19 -3.94
C PHE A 330 22.93 5.41 -5.19
N VAL A 331 22.07 4.39 -5.03
CA VAL A 331 21.48 3.67 -6.17
C VAL A 331 20.62 4.59 -7.05
N ASP A 332 19.85 5.51 -6.46
CA ASP A 332 19.05 6.48 -7.23
C ASP A 332 19.92 7.48 -7.99
N ASP A 333 20.97 7.99 -7.36
CA ASP A 333 21.91 8.93 -7.98
C ASP A 333 22.65 8.27 -9.16
N LEU A 334 23.09 7.01 -9.01
CA LEU A 334 23.65 6.22 -10.12
C LEU A 334 22.63 5.98 -11.25
N LEU A 335 21.39 5.65 -10.90
CA LEU A 335 20.32 5.46 -11.90
C LEU A 335 19.95 6.77 -12.61
N GLN A 336 20.21 7.91 -11.98
CA GLN A 336 20.00 9.23 -12.57
C GLN A 336 21.17 9.63 -13.48
N GLU A 337 22.41 9.41 -13.07
CA GLU A 337 23.61 9.58 -13.91
C GLU A 337 23.49 8.76 -15.21
N MET A 338 23.18 7.45 -15.10
CA MET A 338 22.97 6.57 -16.27
C MET A 338 21.83 7.06 -17.20
N ARG A 339 20.80 7.73 -16.67
CA ARG A 339 19.72 8.30 -17.50
C ARG A 339 20.16 9.53 -18.23
N ASP A 340 20.89 10.41 -17.57
CA ASP A 340 21.26 11.69 -18.15
C ASP A 340 22.36 11.48 -19.21
N GLU A 341 23.25 10.50 -19.04
CA GLU A 341 24.11 9.97 -20.13
C GLU A 341 23.28 9.43 -21.32
N ALA A 342 22.26 8.62 -21.05
CA ALA A 342 21.41 8.04 -22.09
C ALA A 342 20.58 9.11 -22.83
N LYS A 343 20.12 10.16 -22.13
CA LYS A 343 19.45 11.33 -22.72
C LYS A 343 20.40 12.21 -23.52
N GLU A 344 21.64 12.42 -23.08
CA GLU A 344 22.64 13.14 -23.88
C GLU A 344 22.85 12.45 -25.23
N LYS A 345 22.86 11.11 -25.23
CA LYS A 345 23.03 10.27 -26.42
C LYS A 345 21.78 10.19 -27.33
N HIS A 346 20.57 10.15 -26.76
CA HIS A 346 19.33 9.81 -27.48
C HIS A 346 18.24 10.90 -27.44
N GLY A 347 18.50 12.03 -26.78
CA GLY A 347 17.50 13.06 -26.47
C GLY A 347 16.42 12.60 -25.49
N ASP A 348 15.29 13.31 -25.46
CA ASP A 348 14.13 12.98 -24.62
C ASP A 348 13.30 11.77 -25.12
N ASN A 349 13.85 10.94 -26.01
CA ASN A 349 13.18 9.72 -26.48
C ASN A 349 13.20 8.65 -25.38
N ALA A 350 12.10 8.55 -24.63
CA ALA A 350 11.94 7.64 -23.50
C ALA A 350 12.18 6.16 -23.86
N GLU A 351 11.79 5.70 -25.06
CA GLU A 351 12.00 4.32 -25.49
C GLU A 351 13.48 4.04 -25.76
N ALA A 352 14.18 4.97 -26.42
CA ALA A 352 15.61 4.85 -26.71
C ALA A 352 16.45 4.93 -25.42
N VAL A 353 16.09 5.80 -24.48
CA VAL A 353 16.71 5.89 -23.15
C VAL A 353 16.50 4.60 -22.34
N ALA A 354 15.29 4.04 -22.34
CA ALA A 354 15.01 2.78 -21.65
C ALA A 354 15.79 1.59 -22.26
N TYR A 355 15.90 1.53 -23.59
CA TYR A 355 16.68 0.53 -24.30
C TYR A 355 18.19 0.61 -24.00
N ASP A 356 18.72 1.83 -23.88
CA ASP A 356 20.14 2.03 -23.52
C ASP A 356 20.41 1.54 -22.09
N LEU A 357 19.56 1.89 -21.12
CA LEU A 357 19.67 1.42 -19.74
C LEU A 357 19.60 -0.11 -19.62
N ASP A 358 18.67 -0.76 -20.32
CA ASP A 358 18.58 -2.23 -20.36
C ASP A 358 19.86 -2.86 -20.96
N THR A 359 20.41 -2.26 -22.01
CA THR A 359 21.69 -2.66 -22.61
C THR A 359 22.83 -2.53 -21.61
N GLN A 360 22.89 -1.44 -20.84
CA GLN A 360 23.89 -1.24 -19.79
C GLN A 360 23.76 -2.27 -18.65
N PHE A 361 22.54 -2.56 -18.19
CA PHE A 361 22.33 -3.59 -17.16
C PHE A 361 22.71 -4.99 -17.65
N LYS A 362 22.43 -5.34 -18.91
CA LYS A 362 22.85 -6.61 -19.52
C LYS A 362 24.37 -6.74 -19.59
N ALA A 363 25.08 -5.68 -20.00
CA ALA A 363 26.55 -5.66 -19.97
C ALA A 363 27.13 -5.83 -18.55
N ILE A 364 26.43 -5.32 -17.51
CA ILE A 364 26.82 -5.56 -16.10
C ILE A 364 26.62 -7.05 -15.71
N LEU A 365 25.52 -7.67 -16.14
CA LEU A 365 25.26 -9.10 -15.89
C LEU A 365 26.29 -10.02 -16.57
N GLU A 366 26.65 -9.75 -17.83
CA GLU A 366 27.65 -10.53 -18.56
C GLU A 366 29.01 -10.51 -17.85
N ALA A 367 29.40 -9.35 -17.32
CA ALA A 367 30.65 -9.19 -16.57
C ALA A 367 30.62 -9.83 -15.19
N ASP A 368 29.52 -9.73 -14.43
CA ASP A 368 29.39 -10.38 -13.11
C ASP A 368 29.35 -11.92 -13.24
N SER A 369 28.82 -12.40 -14.37
CA SER A 369 28.76 -13.84 -14.71
C SER A 369 30.12 -14.44 -15.08
N GLY A 370 31.21 -13.65 -15.04
CA GLY A 370 32.58 -14.14 -15.25
C GLY A 370 32.84 -14.68 -16.66
N GLY A 371 32.18 -14.10 -17.67
CA GLY A 371 32.30 -14.49 -19.07
C GLY A 371 33.74 -14.42 -19.59
N SER A 372 34.45 -15.54 -19.51
CA SER A 372 35.75 -15.77 -20.16
C SER A 372 35.63 -16.03 -21.66
N SER A 373 34.47 -15.72 -22.26
CA SER A 373 34.24 -15.73 -23.70
C SER A 373 35.16 -14.69 -24.34
N SER A 374 36.12 -15.20 -25.12
CA SER A 374 37.05 -14.46 -25.97
C SER A 374 36.33 -13.70 -27.11
N THR A 375 35.46 -12.77 -26.73
CA THR A 375 34.81 -11.81 -27.60
C THR A 375 35.66 -10.54 -27.55
N THR A 376 36.04 -10.01 -28.71
CA THR A 376 36.91 -8.83 -28.80
C THR A 376 36.21 -7.60 -28.23
N HIS A 377 36.39 -7.36 -26.93
CA HIS A 377 35.87 -6.17 -26.27
C HIS A 377 36.38 -4.90 -26.96
N PRO A 378 35.54 -3.87 -27.15
CA PRO A 378 36.02 -2.50 -27.23
C PRO A 378 36.71 -2.16 -25.91
N LYS A 379 38.05 -2.18 -25.90
CA LYS A 379 38.92 -2.13 -24.70
C LYS A 379 38.90 -0.82 -23.89
N GLY A 380 37.92 0.06 -24.08
CA GLY A 380 37.89 1.41 -23.48
C GLY A 380 36.49 1.88 -23.10
N ARG A 381 35.74 1.06 -22.34
CA ARG A 381 34.52 1.49 -21.60
C ARG A 381 34.28 0.78 -20.26
N PHE A 382 34.68 -0.49 -20.10
CA PHE A 382 34.30 -1.24 -18.88
C PHE A 382 35.25 -1.05 -17.69
N TYR A 383 36.57 -0.98 -17.94
CA TYR A 383 37.51 -0.42 -16.96
C TYR A 383 37.23 1.08 -16.74
N ASP A 384 36.78 1.78 -17.80
CA ASP A 384 36.34 3.16 -17.67
C ASP A 384 35.11 3.34 -16.78
N TRP A 385 34.24 2.37 -16.51
CA TRP A 385 33.18 2.63 -15.52
C TRP A 385 33.73 2.68 -14.08
N GLN A 386 34.78 1.90 -13.80
CA GLN A 386 35.48 1.95 -12.51
C GLN A 386 36.48 3.12 -12.45
N ILE A 387 37.00 3.59 -13.60
CA ILE A 387 37.85 4.78 -13.69
C ILE A 387 37.01 6.07 -13.71
N VAL A 388 35.91 6.16 -14.46
CA VAL A 388 34.94 7.27 -14.44
C VAL A 388 34.31 7.42 -13.07
N MET A 389 33.91 6.35 -12.38
CA MET A 389 33.52 6.50 -10.97
C MET A 389 34.68 7.01 -10.08
N ASN A 390 35.92 6.58 -10.33
CA ASN A 390 37.07 7.12 -9.60
C ASN A 390 37.44 8.56 -9.98
N GLU A 391 37.22 8.98 -11.23
CA GLU A 391 37.56 10.30 -11.77
C GLU A 391 36.47 11.32 -11.46
N ASN A 392 35.19 10.96 -11.61
CA ASN A 392 34.07 11.78 -11.12
C ASN A 392 34.16 11.94 -9.59
N MET A 393 34.47 10.87 -8.82
CA MET A 393 34.76 10.97 -7.37
C MET A 393 36.18 11.46 -7.02
N SER A 394 36.97 11.94 -7.98
CA SER A 394 38.21 12.70 -7.72
C SER A 394 38.13 14.15 -8.23
N ARG A 395 37.06 14.50 -8.96
CA ARG A 395 36.68 15.87 -9.35
C ARG A 395 35.64 16.47 -8.39
N VAL A 396 35.02 15.60 -7.60
CA VAL A 396 34.28 15.84 -6.36
C VAL A 396 35.25 15.74 -5.19
#